data_AF-A0A3M1FP68-F1
#
_entry.id   AF-A0A3M1FP68-F1
#
_cell.length_a   1.000
_cell.length_b   1.000
_cell.length_c   1.000
_cell.angle_alpha   90.00
_cell.angle_beta   90.00
_cell.angle_gamma   90.00
#
_symmetry.space_group_name_H-M   'P 1'
#
loop_
_entity.id
_entity.type
_entity.pdbx_description
1 polymer ?
#
loop_
_entity_poly.entity_id
_entity_poly.type
_entity_poly.pdbx_seq_one_letter_code
_entity_poly.pdbx_strand_id
1 'polypeptide(L)'
;RNTRETSAAKWFCTEAARRAADNAVQIHGAYGYSDEYNVERHLRNTKSAVIYEGTSQIHTLLQAAYALGIREDKPIRCPLPAYDPDIWMAED
;
A
#
# COMPACT_ATOMS: atom_id res chain seq x y z
N ARG A 1 10.83 13.53 -6.33
CA ARG A 1 10.24 12.19 -6.61
C ARG A 1 9.39 11.82 -5.41
N ASN A 2 8.47 10.87 -5.55
CA ASN A 2 7.59 10.40 -4.47
C ASN A 2 7.89 8.94 -4.08
N THR A 3 9.15 8.51 -4.24
CA THR A 3 9.53 7.09 -4.10
C THR A 3 9.33 6.63 -2.66
N ARG A 4 9.73 7.46 -1.70
CA ARG A 4 9.65 7.16 -0.27
C ARG A 4 8.19 7.06 0.18
N GLU A 5 7.39 8.03 -0.22
CA GLU A 5 5.97 8.17 0.13
C GLU A 5 5.16 7.02 -0.47
N THR A 6 5.36 6.72 -1.76
CA THR A 6 4.66 5.63 -2.46
C THR A 6 4.99 4.28 -1.85
N SER A 7 6.27 4.03 -1.55
CA SER A 7 6.71 2.81 -0.87
C SER A 7 6.07 2.67 0.51
N ALA A 8 6.04 3.75 1.30
CA ALA A 8 5.45 3.75 2.64
C ALA A 8 3.94 3.48 2.58
N ALA A 9 3.23 4.13 1.65
CA ALA A 9 1.80 3.95 1.44
C ALA A 9 1.46 2.50 1.06
N LYS A 10 2.17 1.94 0.07
CA LYS A 10 1.98 0.54 -0.35
C LYS A 10 2.19 -0.44 0.80
N TRP A 11 3.29 -0.27 1.53
CA TRP A 11 3.61 -1.12 2.69
C TRP A 11 2.52 -1.08 3.75
N PHE A 12 2.15 0.13 4.19
CA PHE A 12 1.14 0.32 5.22
C PHE A 12 -0.23 -0.24 4.81
N CYS A 13 -0.71 0.14 3.62
CA CYS A 13 -2.04 -0.25 3.15
C CYS A 13 -2.17 -1.77 2.97
N THR A 14 -1.13 -2.44 2.47
CA THR A 14 -1.20 -3.89 2.24
C THR A 14 -1.10 -4.71 3.53
N GLU A 15 -0.28 -4.30 4.49
CA GLU A 15 -0.25 -4.91 5.83
C GLU A 15 -1.57 -4.68 6.58
N ALA A 16 -2.13 -3.47 6.50
CA ALA A 16 -3.44 -3.18 7.09
C ALA A 16 -4.55 -4.03 6.48
N ALA A 17 -4.60 -4.12 5.13
CA ALA A 17 -5.59 -4.94 4.43
C ALA A 17 -5.47 -6.42 4.80
N ARG A 18 -4.24 -6.96 4.87
CA ARG A 18 -4.00 -8.34 5.29
C ARG A 18 -4.52 -8.60 6.71
N ARG A 19 -4.22 -7.72 7.67
CA ARG A 19 -4.70 -7.84 9.06
C ARG A 19 -6.22 -7.77 9.14
N ALA A 20 -6.83 -6.86 8.39
CA ALA A 20 -8.29 -6.73 8.35
C ALA A 20 -8.96 -8.00 7.81
N ALA A 21 -8.43 -8.59 6.73
CA ALA A 21 -8.96 -9.83 6.15
C ALA A 21 -8.78 -11.03 7.09
N ASP A 22 -7.63 -11.13 7.77
CA ASP A 22 -7.36 -12.18 8.76
C ASP A 22 -8.35 -12.11 9.94
N ASN A 23 -8.56 -10.90 10.49
CA ASN A 23 -9.56 -10.67 11.53
C ASN A 23 -10.98 -10.99 11.06
N ALA A 24 -11.32 -10.64 9.81
CA ALA A 24 -12.65 -10.93 9.26
C ALA A 24 -12.93 -12.44 9.20
N VAL A 25 -11.96 -13.24 8.75
CA VAL A 25 -12.05 -14.71 8.77
C VAL A 25 -12.22 -15.21 10.20
N GLN A 26 -11.43 -14.71 11.14
CA GLN A 26 -11.50 -15.12 12.54
C GLN A 26 -12.87 -14.81 13.19
N ILE A 27 -13.48 -13.66 12.87
CA ILE A 27 -14.82 -13.28 13.36
C ILE A 27 -15.90 -14.22 12.83
N HIS A 28 -15.79 -14.65 11.57
CA HIS A 28 -16.76 -15.56 10.93
C HIS A 28 -16.55 -17.04 11.32
N GLY A 29 -15.45 -17.37 12.01
CA GLY A 29 -15.16 -18.73 12.45
C GLY A 29 -15.06 -19.71 11.27
N ALA A 30 -15.70 -20.88 11.40
CA ALA A 30 -15.69 -21.90 10.33
C ALA A 30 -16.30 -21.39 9.02
N TYR A 31 -17.34 -20.55 9.09
CA TYR A 31 -17.93 -19.92 7.91
C TYR A 31 -17.00 -18.94 7.22
N GLY A 32 -16.02 -18.38 7.94
CA GLY A 32 -14.98 -17.53 7.36
C GLY A 32 -13.94 -18.29 6.55
N TYR A 33 -13.95 -19.62 6.59
CA TYR A 33 -13.09 -20.50 5.79
C TYR A 33 -13.88 -21.23 4.69
N SER A 34 -15.20 -21.02 4.63
CA SER A 34 -16.10 -21.53 3.59
C SER A 34 -16.25 -20.50 2.47
N ASP A 35 -16.62 -20.94 1.27
CA ASP A 35 -16.93 -20.08 0.11
C ASP A 35 -18.36 -19.49 0.16
N GLU A 36 -19.03 -19.61 1.31
CA GLU A 36 -20.37 -19.06 1.54
C GLU A 36 -20.38 -17.56 1.80
N TYR A 37 -19.28 -17.03 2.37
CA TYR A 37 -19.04 -15.60 2.54
C TYR A 37 -17.87 -15.19 1.65
N ASN A 38 -17.52 -13.90 1.61
CA ASN A 38 -16.42 -13.41 0.74
C ASN A 38 -15.09 -13.20 1.51
N VAL A 39 -15.06 -13.49 2.81
CA VAL A 39 -13.95 -13.10 3.71
C VAL A 39 -12.68 -13.91 3.46
N GLU A 40 -12.82 -15.19 3.13
CA GLU A 40 -11.78 -16.10 2.66
C GLU A 40 -11.17 -15.62 1.34
N ARG A 41 -11.98 -15.14 0.38
CA ARG A 41 -11.51 -14.52 -0.86
C ARG A 41 -10.70 -13.26 -0.58
N HIS A 42 -11.14 -12.41 0.35
CA HIS A 42 -10.38 -11.23 0.76
C HIS A 42 -9.02 -11.61 1.38
N LEU A 43 -8.97 -12.66 2.21
CA LEU A 43 -7.71 -13.16 2.78
C LEU A 43 -6.77 -13.66 1.68
N ARG A 44 -7.27 -14.40 0.68
CA ARG A 44 -6.46 -14.84 -0.48
C ARG A 44 -5.91 -13.65 -1.28
N ASN A 45 -6.76 -12.66 -1.57
CA ASN A 45 -6.36 -11.49 -2.38
C ASN A 45 -5.31 -10.63 -1.68
N THR A 46 -5.44 -10.43 -0.36
CA THR A 46 -4.48 -9.61 0.41
C THR A 46 -3.09 -10.24 0.48
N LYS A 47 -2.98 -11.57 0.37
CA LYS A 47 -1.69 -12.26 0.33
C LYS A 47 -0.87 -11.90 -0.90
N SER A 48 -1.51 -11.78 -2.07
CA SER A 48 -0.85 -11.31 -3.30
C SER A 48 -0.38 -9.86 -3.17
N ALA A 49 -1.19 -9.01 -2.52
CA ALA A 49 -0.88 -7.59 -2.37
C ALA A 49 0.40 -7.34 -1.56
N VAL A 50 0.74 -8.16 -0.56
CA VAL A 50 2.00 -8.04 0.22
C VAL A 50 3.24 -8.62 -0.50
N ILE A 51 3.08 -9.21 -1.69
CA ILE A 51 4.16 -9.84 -2.47
C ILE A 51 4.44 -9.07 -3.76
N TYR A 52 3.40 -8.73 -4.51
CA TYR A 52 3.54 -8.05 -5.80
C TYR A 52 3.83 -6.56 -5.65
N GLU A 53 4.49 -6.00 -6.66
CA GLU A 53 4.89 -4.59 -6.73
C GLU A 53 5.78 -4.12 -5.57
N GLY A 54 6.53 -5.06 -5.00
CA GLY A 54 7.35 -4.88 -3.81
C GLY A 54 6.81 -5.68 -2.63
N THR A 55 7.62 -6.60 -2.13
CA THR A 55 7.28 -7.35 -0.92
C THR A 55 7.32 -6.43 0.31
N SER A 56 6.60 -6.78 1.37
CA SER A 56 6.65 -6.02 2.63
C SER A 56 8.08 -5.83 3.14
N GLN A 57 8.95 -6.84 3.01
CA GLN A 57 10.36 -6.75 3.43
C GLN A 57 11.16 -5.77 2.56
N ILE A 58 10.92 -5.74 1.25
CA ILE A 58 11.58 -4.79 0.34
C ILE A 58 11.17 -3.36 0.69
N HIS A 59 9.88 -3.12 0.97
CA HIS A 59 9.45 -1.80 1.42
C HIS A 59 10.05 -1.43 2.78
N THR A 60 10.15 -2.36 3.74
CA THR A 60 10.84 -2.12 5.01
C THR A 60 12.29 -1.71 4.80
N LEU A 61 13.05 -2.44 3.99
CA LEU A 61 14.46 -2.11 3.68
C LEU A 61 14.58 -0.77 2.97
N LEU A 62 13.65 -0.45 2.06
CA LEU A 62 13.62 0.82 1.36
C LEU A 62 13.37 1.99 2.34
N GLN A 63 12.40 1.85 3.25
CA GLN A 63 12.15 2.86 4.28
C GLN A 63 13.34 3.00 5.23
N ALA A 64 13.98 1.89 5.63
CA ALA A 64 15.18 1.92 6.45
C ALA A 64 16.34 2.65 5.76
N ALA A 65 16.54 2.42 4.46
CA ALA A 65 17.58 3.11 3.70
C ALA A 65 17.36 4.63 3.64
N TYR A 66 16.11 5.10 3.50
CA TYR A 66 15.79 6.53 3.61
C TYR A 66 15.98 7.04 5.04
N ALA A 67 15.55 6.30 6.06
CA ALA A 67 15.66 6.71 7.46
C ALA A 67 17.12 6.83 7.92
N LEU A 68 18.01 5.98 7.40
CA LEU A 68 19.44 5.99 7.71
C LEU A 68 20.27 6.93 6.82
N GLY A 69 19.64 7.65 5.88
CA GLY A 69 20.35 8.53 4.93
C GLY A 69 21.22 7.80 3.91
N ILE A 70 21.12 6.47 3.82
CA ILE A 70 21.86 5.66 2.82
C ILE A 70 21.28 5.89 1.42
N ARG A 71 20.01 6.31 1.34
CA ARG A 71 19.30 6.57 0.09
C ARG A 71 18.67 7.97 0.09
N GLU A 72 18.94 8.71 -0.97
CA GLU A 72 18.31 9.99 -1.27
C GLU A 72 17.68 9.97 -2.68
N ASP A 73 16.61 10.74 -2.85
CA ASP A 73 15.92 10.84 -4.12
C ASP A 73 16.67 11.73 -5.11
N LYS A 74 16.93 11.21 -6.31
CA LYS A 74 17.53 11.98 -7.39
C LYS A 74 16.59 13.11 -7.87
N PRO A 75 17.13 14.25 -8.34
CA PRO A 75 16.33 15.29 -8.94
C PRO A 75 15.49 14.76 -10.10
N ILE A 76 14.28 15.27 -10.23
CA ILE A 76 13.37 14.94 -11.33
C ILE A 76 13.79 15.67 -12.60
N ARG A 77 13.74 14.97 -13.73
CA ARG A 77 14.05 15.57 -15.04
C ARG A 77 12.99 16.59 -15.46
N CYS A 78 11.72 16.29 -15.18
CA CYS A 78 10.58 17.14 -15.47
C CYS A 78 9.69 17.20 -14.23
N PRO A 79 9.57 18.36 -13.55
CA PRO A 79 8.62 18.53 -12.48
C PRO A 79 7.20 18.54 -13.04
N LEU A 80 6.27 17.90 -12.33
CA LEU A 80 4.85 18.11 -12.59
C LEU A 80 4.50 19.57 -12.24
N PRO A 81 3.54 20.19 -12.94
CA PRO A 81 3.00 21.47 -12.52
C PRO A 81 2.50 21.36 -11.08
N ALA A 82 2.74 22.39 -10.29
CA ALA A 82 2.20 22.46 -8.94
C ALA A 82 0.67 22.41 -8.99
N TYR A 83 0.07 21.81 -7.96
CA TYR A 83 -1.37 21.90 -7.78
C TYR A 83 -1.77 23.37 -7.66
N ASP A 84 -2.74 23.78 -8.47
CA ASP A 84 -3.29 25.13 -8.47
C ASP A 84 -4.80 25.00 -8.17
N PRO A 85 -5.26 25.41 -6.98
CA PRO A 85 -6.68 25.31 -6.63
C PRO A 85 -7.59 26.02 -7.63
N ASP A 86 -7.15 27.16 -8.16
CA ASP A 86 -7.96 28.00 -9.04
C ASP A 86 -8.13 27.36 -10.42
N ILE A 87 -7.11 26.62 -10.90
CA ILE A 87 -7.19 25.87 -12.16
C ILE A 87 -7.93 24.54 -11.97
N TRP A 88 -7.69 23.83 -10.87
CA TRP A 88 -8.10 22.42 -10.71
C TRP A 88 -9.45 22.25 -10.01
N MET A 89 -9.92 23.29 -9.31
CA MET A 89 -11.25 23.35 -8.67
C MET A 89 -12.16 24.37 -9.36
N ALA A 90 -11.77 24.90 -10.53
CA ALA A 90 -12.70 25.63 -11.38
C ALA A 90 -13.83 24.67 -11.80
N GLU A 91 -15.07 25.00 -11.42
CA GLU A 91 -16.25 24.38 -12.00
C GLU A 91 -16.39 24.88 -13.45
N ASP A 92 -16.58 23.97 -14.41
CA ASP A 92 -16.85 24.28 -15.82
C ASP A 92 -18.11 25.15 -15.99
#